data_AF-A0A351GPV9-F1
#
_entry.id   AF-A0A351GPV9-F1
#
_cell.length_a   1.000
_cell.length_b   1.000
_cell.length_c   1.000
_cell.angle_alpha   90.00
_cell.angle_beta   90.00
_cell.angle_gamma   90.00
#
_symmetry.space_group_name_H-M   'P 1'
#
loop_
_entity.id
_entity.type
_entity.pdbx_description
1 polymer ?
#
loop_
_entity_poly.entity_id
_entity_poly.type
_entity_poly.pdbx_seq_one_letter_code
_entity_poly.pdbx_strand_id
1 'polypeptide(L)'
;MFACRRFRKAIQTKEDTLGWNCRFKVRGRQRDVEIRLIEFYKPNSMKFHAVNPALHARFEIEVIPLSRVQTRIQVVSVLEFKTLAAHLLVQSMKLARSKFNQRFKSRVGKLAEFISRMPAA
;
A
#
# COMPACT_ATOMS: atom_id res chain seq x y z
N MET A 1 -2.23 -27.50 -8.54
CA MET A 1 -3.10 -26.80 -9.49
C MET A 1 -3.90 -25.75 -8.72
N PHE A 2 -3.36 -24.54 -8.54
CA PHE A 2 -4.05 -23.43 -7.88
C PHE A 2 -4.22 -22.30 -8.90
N ALA A 3 -5.42 -22.23 -9.46
CA ALA A 3 -5.84 -21.22 -10.41
C ALA A 3 -6.05 -19.88 -9.69
N CYS A 4 -5.03 -19.03 -9.67
CA CYS A 4 -5.17 -17.64 -9.23
C CYS A 4 -5.96 -16.88 -10.31
N ARG A 5 -7.24 -16.63 -10.03
CA ARG A 5 -8.17 -15.92 -10.91
C ARG A 5 -7.63 -14.53 -11.21
N ARG A 6 -7.51 -14.30 -12.52
CA ARG A 6 -7.16 -13.06 -13.19
C ARG A 6 -8.24 -12.01 -12.91
N PHE A 7 -7.98 -11.05 -12.03
CA PHE A 7 -8.81 -9.84 -11.92
C PHE A 7 -8.24 -8.73 -12.81
N ARG A 8 -8.96 -8.45 -13.91
CA ARG A 8 -8.72 -7.37 -14.87
C ARG A 8 -9.84 -6.32 -14.73
N LYS A 9 -9.47 -5.04 -14.72
CA LYS A 9 -10.28 -3.79 -14.80
C LYS A 9 -11.15 -3.47 -13.56
N ALA A 10 -11.38 -2.21 -13.18
CA ALA A 10 -11.12 -0.92 -13.81
C ALA A 10 -10.62 0.10 -12.76
N ILE A 11 -9.60 0.88 -13.13
CA ILE A 11 -9.21 2.09 -12.40
C ILE A 11 -10.05 3.21 -12.99
N GLN A 12 -11.13 3.57 -12.29
CA GLN A 12 -11.91 4.77 -12.59
C GLN A 12 -11.87 5.65 -11.35
N THR A 13 -11.27 6.83 -11.47
CA THR A 13 -11.07 7.76 -10.36
C THR A 13 -11.72 9.08 -10.71
N LYS A 14 -12.83 9.44 -10.04
CA LYS A 14 -13.36 10.81 -10.00
C LYS A 14 -14.31 11.04 -8.81
N GLU A 15 -14.13 12.21 -8.18
CA GLU A 15 -14.96 12.94 -7.19
C GLU A 15 -15.06 12.38 -5.74
N ASP A 16 -14.48 13.16 -4.80
CA ASP A 16 -14.57 13.12 -3.32
C ASP A 16 -14.42 11.78 -2.57
N THR A 17 -13.34 11.06 -2.87
CA THR A 17 -12.92 9.90 -2.06
C THR A 17 -11.80 10.27 -1.09
N LEU A 18 -11.88 9.74 0.14
CA LEU A 18 -10.81 9.81 1.15
C LEU A 18 -9.46 9.44 0.51
N GLY A 19 -8.50 10.36 0.59
CA GLY A 19 -7.22 10.21 -0.09
C GLY A 19 -6.13 11.09 0.51
N TRP A 20 -4.89 10.77 0.16
CA TRP A 20 -3.68 11.44 0.61
C TRP A 20 -2.83 11.83 -0.58
N ASN A 21 -2.34 13.07 -0.58
CA ASN A 21 -1.31 13.51 -1.49
C ASN A 21 0.05 13.39 -0.82
N CYS A 22 0.95 12.63 -1.43
CA CYS A 22 2.29 12.38 -0.91
C CYS A 22 3.35 12.86 -1.91
N ARG A 23 4.34 13.60 -1.42
CA ARG A 23 5.51 14.02 -2.22
C ARG A 23 6.77 13.40 -1.63
N PHE A 24 7.53 12.68 -2.45
CA PHE A 24 8.78 12.07 -2.01
C PHE A 24 9.83 12.04 -3.12
N LYS A 25 11.10 12.02 -2.72
CA LYS A 25 12.25 12.00 -3.63
C LYS A 25 12.74 10.56 -3.82
N VAL A 26 12.79 10.09 -5.06
CA VAL A 26 13.40 8.80 -5.42
C VAL A 26 14.51 9.04 -6.43
N ARG A 27 15.74 8.61 -6.09
CA ARG A 27 16.93 8.75 -6.95
C ARG A 27 17.07 10.16 -7.55
N GLY A 28 16.95 11.18 -6.72
CA GLY A 28 17.11 12.57 -7.17
C GLY A 28 15.83 13.23 -7.71
N ARG A 29 14.83 12.48 -8.18
CA ARG A 29 13.61 13.03 -8.77
C ARG A 29 12.48 13.11 -7.74
N GLN A 30 11.80 14.25 -7.69
CA GLN A 30 10.56 14.41 -6.93
C GLN A 30 9.43 13.64 -7.60
N ARG A 31 8.63 12.95 -6.80
CA ARG A 31 7.47 12.18 -7.24
C ARG A 31 6.30 12.57 -6.36
N ASP A 32 5.28 13.12 -7.00
CA ASP A 32 3.97 13.32 -6.41
C ASP A 32 3.13 12.07 -6.64
N VAL A 33 2.49 11.57 -5.59
CA VAL A 33 1.66 10.38 -5.64
C VAL A 33 0.36 10.70 -4.93
N GLU A 34 -0.74 10.45 -5.62
CA GLU A 34 -2.07 10.54 -5.06
C GLU A 34 -2.51 9.15 -4.64
N ILE A 35 -2.81 8.96 -3.35
CA ILE A 35 -3.30 7.70 -2.79
C ILE A 35 -4.78 7.87 -2.51
N ARG A 36 -5.61 6.96 -3.01
CA ARG A 36 -7.05 6.96 -2.78
C ARG A 36 -7.50 5.66 -2.15
N LEU A 37 -8.45 5.75 -1.21
CA LEU A 37 -9.17 4.59 -0.68
C LEU A 37 -10.19 4.12 -1.73
N ILE A 38 -10.08 2.87 -2.18
CA ILE A 38 -11.02 2.28 -3.13
C ILE A 38 -12.08 1.47 -2.39
N GLU A 39 -11.68 0.64 -1.43
CA GLU A 39 -12.60 -0.24 -0.71
C GLU A 39 -12.31 -0.16 0.78
N PHE A 40 -13.37 -0.06 1.58
CA PHE A 40 -13.28 -0.11 3.03
C PHE A 40 -14.39 -0.99 3.59
N TYR A 41 -13.98 -2.11 4.17
CA TYR A 41 -14.85 -3.04 4.89
C TYR A 41 -14.41 -3.07 6.34
N LYS A 42 -15.10 -2.31 7.19
CA LYS A 42 -14.80 -2.26 8.62
C LYS A 42 -15.12 -3.62 9.28
N PRO A 43 -14.26 -4.13 10.20
CA PRO A 43 -12.91 -3.68 10.55
C PRO A 43 -11.77 -4.39 9.76
N ASN A 44 -12.11 -5.29 8.84
CA ASN A 44 -11.19 -6.32 8.37
C ASN A 44 -10.35 -5.92 7.15
N SER A 45 -10.84 -5.04 6.26
CA SER A 45 -10.16 -4.81 4.97
C SER A 45 -10.19 -3.36 4.52
N MET A 46 -9.05 -2.89 4.05
CA MET A 46 -8.87 -1.60 3.38
C MET A 46 -8.04 -1.80 2.13
N LYS A 47 -8.51 -1.29 0.99
CA LYS A 47 -7.74 -1.26 -0.25
C LYS A 47 -7.53 0.15 -0.71
N PHE A 48 -6.28 0.49 -0.97
CA PHE A 48 -5.86 1.77 -1.49
C PHE A 48 -5.22 1.60 -2.86
N HIS A 49 -5.32 2.65 -3.66
CA HIS A 49 -4.65 2.74 -4.93
C HIS A 49 -3.92 4.07 -5.03
N ALA A 50 -2.63 3.95 -5.26
CA ALA A 50 -1.74 5.05 -5.48
C ALA A 50 -1.53 5.24 -6.98
N VAL A 51 -1.80 6.45 -7.45
CA VAL A 51 -1.72 6.85 -8.84
C VAL A 51 -0.62 7.89 -9.01
N ASN A 52 0.29 7.60 -9.94
CA ASN A 52 1.25 8.55 -10.49
C ASN A 52 1.37 8.25 -12.00
N PRO A 53 1.57 9.27 -12.85
CA PRO A 53 1.77 9.07 -14.29
C PRO A 53 2.78 7.98 -14.67
N ALA A 54 3.81 7.77 -13.85
CA ALA A 54 4.87 6.80 -14.11
C ALA A 54 4.63 5.40 -13.49
N LEU A 55 3.88 5.32 -12.39
CA LEU A 55 3.79 4.14 -11.52
C LEU A 55 2.43 4.08 -10.83
N HIS A 56 1.80 2.92 -10.87
CA HIS A 56 0.63 2.60 -10.07
C HIS A 56 1.02 1.66 -8.93
N ALA A 57 0.38 1.82 -7.78
CA ALA A 57 0.54 0.88 -6.68
C ALA A 57 -0.81 0.55 -6.05
N ARG A 58 -1.02 -0.72 -5.72
CA ARG A 58 -2.17 -1.16 -4.91
C ARG A 58 -1.65 -1.55 -3.54
N PHE A 59 -2.32 -1.07 -2.51
CA PHE A 59 -2.06 -1.43 -1.14
C PHE A 59 -3.30 -2.09 -0.58
N GLU A 60 -3.15 -3.29 -0.06
CA GLU A 60 -4.21 -4.03 0.60
C GLU A 60 -3.78 -4.24 2.05
N ILE A 61 -4.62 -3.77 2.96
CA ILE A 61 -4.45 -3.94 4.39
C ILE A 61 -5.58 -4.84 4.85
N GLU A 62 -5.20 -5.96 5.44
CA GLU A 62 -6.11 -6.91 6.05
C GLU A 62 -5.80 -6.98 7.55
N VAL A 63 -6.84 -6.83 8.36
CA VAL A 63 -6.78 -6.88 9.81
C VAL A 63 -7.52 -8.13 10.26
N ILE A 64 -6.77 -9.07 10.81
CA ILE A 64 -7.28 -10.36 11.26
C ILE A 64 -7.27 -10.36 12.79
N PRO A 65 -8.43 -10.45 13.45
CA PRO A 65 -8.47 -10.60 14.90
C PRO A 65 -7.92 -11.99 15.29
N LEU A 66 -6.87 -12.02 16.11
CA LEU A 66 -6.35 -13.28 16.67
C LEU A 66 -6.96 -13.55 18.05
N SER A 67 -7.20 -12.50 18.83
CA SER A 67 -7.86 -12.54 20.14
C SER A 67 -8.57 -11.21 20.40
N ARG A 68 -9.17 -11.04 21.59
CA ARG A 68 -9.80 -9.77 21.99
C ARG A 68 -8.83 -8.58 22.09
N VAL A 69 -7.54 -8.86 22.26
CA VAL A 69 -6.50 -7.84 22.51
C VAL A 69 -5.40 -7.83 21.45
N GLN A 70 -5.40 -8.81 20.55
CA GLN A 70 -4.37 -8.96 19.53
C GLN A 70 -4.99 -9.06 18.13
N THR A 71 -4.50 -8.23 17.23
CA THR A 71 -4.85 -8.23 15.81
C THR A 71 -3.60 -8.41 14.98
N ARG A 72 -3.64 -9.32 14.01
CA ARG A 72 -2.61 -9.44 12.98
C ARG A 72 -2.95 -8.49 11.85
N ILE A 73 -2.00 -7.62 11.51
CA ILE A 73 -2.12 -6.74 10.34
C ILE A 73 -1.27 -7.34 9.23
N GLN A 74 -1.91 -7.69 8.12
CA GLN A 74 -1.26 -8.07 6.88
C GLN A 74 -1.32 -6.90 5.92
N VAL A 75 -0.16 -6.49 5.41
CA VAL A 75 -0.07 -5.41 4.42
C VAL A 75 0.61 -5.94 3.18
N VAL A 76 -0.08 -5.86 2.05
CA VAL A 76 0.40 -6.27 0.74
C VAL A 76 0.48 -5.05 -0.16
N SER A 77 1.66 -4.82 -0.74
CA SER A 77 1.87 -3.75 -1.71
C SER A 77 2.25 -4.35 -3.08
N VAL A 78 1.48 -4.02 -4.11
CA VAL A 78 1.73 -4.44 -5.48
C VAL A 78 2.02 -3.21 -6.32
N LEU A 79 3.14 -3.23 -7.05
CA LEU A 79 3.63 -2.11 -7.85
C LEU A 79 3.56 -2.46 -9.34
N GLU A 80 2.87 -1.64 -10.11
CA GLU A 80 2.69 -1.75 -11.56
C GLU A 80 3.31 -0.54 -12.25
N PHE A 81 4.39 -0.76 -13.01
CA PHE A 81 5.07 0.31 -13.74
C PHE A 81 4.35 0.64 -15.05
N LYS A 82 4.26 1.93 -15.40
CA LYS A 82 3.72 2.39 -16.70
C LYS A 82 4.77 2.95 -17.65
N THR A 83 5.98 3.23 -17.14
CA THR A 83 7.07 3.83 -17.91
C THR A 83 8.37 3.04 -17.74
N LEU A 84 9.27 3.13 -18.72
CA LEU A 84 10.58 2.47 -18.66
C LEU A 84 11.41 2.95 -17.46
N ALA A 85 11.36 4.26 -17.15
CA ALA A 85 12.03 4.81 -15.97
C ALA A 85 11.46 4.22 -14.66
N ALA A 86 10.14 4.05 -14.55
CA ALA A 86 9.54 3.40 -13.39
C ALA A 86 9.87 1.90 -13.33
N HIS A 87 10.00 1.24 -14.47
CA HIS A 87 10.43 -0.16 -14.52
C HIS A 87 11.81 -0.33 -13.87
N LEU A 88 12.80 0.49 -14.26
CA LEU A 88 14.13 0.48 -13.64
C LEU A 88 14.10 0.75 -12.13
N LEU A 89 13.21 1.66 -11.69
CA LEU A 89 13.00 1.91 -10.26
C LEU A 89 12.49 0.65 -9.55
N VAL A 90 11.42 0.03 -10.06
CA VAL A 90 10.84 -1.19 -9.49
C VAL A 90 11.87 -2.32 -9.47
N GLN A 91 12.66 -2.49 -10.54
CA GLN A 91 13.71 -3.51 -10.58
C GLN A 91 14.77 -3.28 -9.52
N SER A 92 15.23 -2.04 -9.34
CA SER A 92 16.17 -1.73 -8.26
C SER A 92 15.58 -1.97 -6.86
N MET A 93 14.29 -1.71 -6.70
CA MET A 93 13.59 -1.98 -5.45
C MET A 93 13.48 -3.47 -5.17
N LYS A 94 13.30 -4.30 -6.21
CA LYS A 94 13.33 -5.77 -6.11
C LYS A 94 14.70 -6.26 -5.66
N LEU A 95 15.79 -5.68 -6.17
CA LEU A 95 17.14 -6.01 -5.71
C LEU A 95 17.34 -5.66 -4.22
N ALA A 96 16.79 -4.53 -3.78
CA ALA A 96 16.83 -4.09 -2.38
C ALA A 96 15.63 -4.58 -1.54
N ARG A 97 14.88 -5.60 -1.99
CA ARG A 97 13.58 -5.97 -1.41
C ARG A 97 13.67 -6.33 0.06
N SER A 98 14.71 -7.05 0.48
CA SER A 98 14.90 -7.44 1.88
C SER A 98 15.00 -6.22 2.80
N LYS A 99 15.88 -5.27 2.46
CA LYS A 99 16.07 -4.01 3.22
C LYS A 99 14.81 -3.14 3.22
N PHE A 100 14.11 -3.08 2.08
CA PHE A 100 12.85 -2.36 1.97
C PHE A 100 11.77 -2.99 2.87
N ASN A 101 11.58 -4.31 2.80
CA ASN A 101 10.61 -5.04 3.60
C ASN A 101 10.90 -4.91 5.10
N GLN A 102 12.16 -4.96 5.52
CA GLN A 102 12.54 -4.77 6.93
C GLN A 102 12.16 -3.38 7.44
N ARG A 103 12.48 -2.33 6.66
CA ARG A 103 12.11 -0.94 6.99
C ARG A 103 10.59 -0.76 7.00
N PHE A 104 9.89 -1.34 6.03
CA PHE A 104 8.45 -1.29 5.93
C PHE A 104 7.79 -1.96 7.14
N LYS A 105 8.20 -3.19 7.48
CA LYS A 105 7.73 -3.91 8.66
C LYS A 105 7.96 -3.12 9.95
N SER A 106 9.13 -2.51 10.11
CA SER A 106 9.43 -1.66 11.28
C SER A 106 8.51 -0.44 11.37
N ARG A 107 8.22 0.23 10.24
CA ARG A 107 7.29 1.38 10.20
C ARG A 107 5.86 0.97 10.53
N VAL A 108 5.37 -0.12 9.94
CA VAL A 108 4.04 -0.66 10.23
C VAL A 108 3.92 -1.11 11.69
N GLY A 109 4.96 -1.74 12.24
CA GLY A 109 4.98 -2.13 13.66
C GLY A 109 4.85 -0.94 14.62
N LYS A 110 5.58 0.16 14.34
CA LYS A 110 5.45 1.40 15.13
C LYS A 110 4.05 2.01 15.03
N LEU A 111 3.44 1.97 13.85
CA LEU A 111 2.06 2.43 13.67
C LEU A 111 1.07 1.54 14.46
N ALA A 112 1.25 0.22 14.42
CA ALA A 112 0.42 -0.71 15.18
C ALA A 112 0.53 -0.47 16.69
N GLU A 113 1.74 -0.31 17.21
CA GLU A 113 1.99 0.01 18.61
C GLU A 113 1.34 1.34 19.03
N PHE A 114 1.40 2.35 18.15
CA PHE A 114 0.74 3.63 18.37
C PHE A 114 -0.78 3.50 18.42
N ILE A 115 -1.39 2.74 17.50
CA ILE A 115 -2.84 2.50 17.48
C ILE A 115 -3.28 1.71 18.72
N SER A 116 -2.53 0.69 19.14
CA SER A 116 -2.86 -0.10 20.34
C SER A 116 -2.80 0.71 21.64
N ARG A 117 -2.08 1.83 21.65
CA ARG A 117 -2.04 2.75 22.79
C ARG A 117 -3.20 3.75 22.80
N MET A 118 -3.89 3.93 21.68
CA MET A 118 -5.07 4.78 21.64
C MET A 118 -6.24 4.05 22.32
N PRO A 119 -6.87 4.63 23.35
CA PRO A 119 -8.12 4.10 23.85
C PRO A 119 -9.17 4.18 22.74
N ALA A 120 -9.93 3.10 22.55
CA ALA A 120 -11.06 3.11 21.64
C ALA A 120 -12.06 4.16 22.15
N ALA A 121 -12.34 5.16 21.33
CA ALA A 121 -13.36 6.19 21.58
C ALA A 121 -14.76 5.58 21.53
#